data_AF-A0A645G729-F1
#
_entry.id   AF-A0A645G729-F1
#
_cell.length_a   1.000
_cell.length_b   1.000
_cell.length_c   1.000
_cell.angle_alpha   90.00
_cell.angle_beta   90.00
_cell.angle_gamma   90.00
#
_symmetry.space_group_name_H-M   'P 1'
#
loop_
_entity.id
_entity.type
_entity.pdbx_description
1 polymer ?
#
loop_
_entity_poly.entity_id
_entity_poly.type
_entity_poly.pdbx_seq_one_letter_code
_entity_poly.pdbx_strand_id
1 'polypeptide(L)'
;MDKLLSELNSPLRCRVLDVPADERERPSIQRTAEFFKEAFEADSPIAFLNLDRGALPGLESWHWVSLIAMDHEGDSLTATAADNGQLLMLDIGLWLETTRRSGGFVYLGE
;
A
#
# COMPACT_ATOMS: atom_id res chain seq x y z
N MET A 1 5.36 -8.46 -13.79
CA MET A 1 4.94 -9.56 -12.89
C MET A 1 3.94 -10.49 -13.58
N ASP A 2 2.88 -9.98 -14.22
CA ASP A 2 1.85 -10.83 -14.85
C ASP A 2 2.35 -11.83 -15.88
N LYS A 3 3.33 -11.43 -16.71
CA LYS A 3 3.98 -12.36 -17.66
C LYS A 3 4.55 -13.59 -16.95
N LEU A 4 5.29 -13.38 -15.86
CA LEU A 4 5.87 -14.45 -15.04
C LEU A 4 4.78 -15.32 -14.41
N LEU A 5 3.74 -14.71 -13.83
CA LEU A 5 2.63 -15.45 -13.22
C LEU A 5 1.89 -16.31 -14.26
N SER A 6 1.71 -15.78 -15.47
CA SER A 6 1.13 -16.54 -16.59
C SER A 6 2.02 -17.69 -17.04
N GLU A 7 3.34 -17.50 -17.12
CA GLU A 7 4.29 -18.57 -17.47
C GLU A 7 4.29 -19.70 -16.42
N LEU A 8 3.96 -19.38 -15.17
CA LEU A 8 3.80 -20.33 -14.07
C LEU A 8 2.38 -20.94 -13.98
N ASN A 9 1.48 -20.63 -14.92
CA ASN A 9 0.06 -21.02 -14.87
C ASN A 9 -0.66 -20.61 -13.56
N SER A 10 -0.22 -19.50 -12.96
CA SER A 10 -0.86 -18.97 -11.75
C SER A 10 -2.14 -18.19 -12.11
N PRO A 11 -3.23 -18.36 -11.34
CA PRO A 11 -4.43 -17.54 -11.51
C PRO A 11 -4.22 -16.10 -11.04
N LEU A 12 -3.20 -15.85 -10.21
CA LEU A 12 -2.94 -14.54 -9.62
C LEU A 12 -2.53 -13.50 -10.68
N ARG A 13 -2.85 -12.25 -10.38
CA ARG A 13 -2.51 -11.06 -11.13
C ARG A 13 -1.89 -10.03 -10.19
N CYS A 14 -0.96 -9.27 -10.74
CA CYS A 14 -0.37 -8.13 -10.08
C CYS A 14 -1.34 -6.96 -10.14
N ARG A 15 -1.84 -6.55 -8.97
CA ARG A 15 -2.68 -5.37 -8.81
C ARG A 15 -1.81 -4.25 -8.29
N VAL A 16 -1.93 -3.07 -8.88
CA VAL A 16 -1.07 -1.91 -8.57
C VAL A 16 -1.95 -0.69 -8.36
N LEU A 17 -1.67 0.04 -7.29
CA LEU A 17 -2.19 1.38 -7.04
C LEU A 17 -1.00 2.34 -6.93
N ASP A 18 -0.78 3.11 -7.98
CA ASP A 18 0.27 4.13 -8.00
C ASP A 18 -0.12 5.32 -7.12
N VAL A 19 0.88 5.90 -6.45
CA VAL A 19 0.75 7.17 -5.72
C VAL A 19 1.77 8.14 -6.31
N PRO A 20 1.37 8.97 -7.27
CA PRO A 20 2.27 9.93 -7.92
C PRO A 20 2.77 11.01 -6.96
N ALA A 21 3.89 11.63 -7.34
CA ALA A 21 4.43 12.77 -6.58
C ALA A 21 3.50 14.01 -6.66
N ASP A 22 2.77 14.19 -7.77
CA ASP A 22 1.75 15.23 -7.91
C ASP A 22 0.52 14.87 -7.07
N GLU A 23 0.26 15.66 -6.04
CA GLU A 23 -0.84 15.46 -5.09
C GLU A 23 -2.21 15.38 -5.78
N ARG A 24 -2.40 16.08 -6.91
CA ARG A 24 -3.67 16.12 -7.65
C ARG A 24 -3.97 14.82 -8.39
N GLU A 25 -2.95 14.00 -8.61
CA GLU A 25 -3.06 12.70 -9.31
C GLU A 25 -3.07 11.52 -8.32
N ARG A 26 -2.92 11.78 -7.01
CA ARG A 26 -2.95 10.74 -5.98
C ARG A 26 -4.35 10.14 -5.85
N PRO A 27 -4.45 8.83 -5.53
CA PRO A 27 -5.73 8.23 -5.22
C PRO A 27 -6.33 8.85 -3.96
N SER A 28 -7.67 8.89 -3.90
CA SER A 28 -8.36 9.27 -2.66
C SER A 28 -8.14 8.22 -1.57
N ILE A 29 -8.39 8.61 -0.32
CA ILE A 29 -8.40 7.68 0.82
C ILE A 29 -9.38 6.53 0.57
N GLN A 30 -10.59 6.83 0.08
CA GLN A 30 -11.59 5.81 -0.22
C GLN A 30 -11.12 4.84 -1.30
N ARG A 31 -10.51 5.33 -2.40
CA ARG A 31 -9.98 4.44 -3.44
C ARG A 31 -8.84 3.56 -2.93
N THR A 32 -8.02 4.10 -2.03
CA THR A 32 -6.92 3.37 -1.40
C THR A 32 -7.45 2.30 -0.44
N ALA A 33 -8.46 2.63 0.36
CA ALA A 33 -9.12 1.70 1.27
C ALA A 33 -9.81 0.55 0.51
N GLU A 34 -10.47 0.84 -0.62
CA GLU A 34 -11.04 -0.20 -1.51
C GLU A 34 -9.96 -1.16 -2.01
N PHE A 35 -8.83 -0.63 -2.52
CA PHE A 35 -7.72 -1.45 -2.97
C PHE A 35 -7.16 -2.34 -1.85
N PHE A 36 -7.07 -1.80 -0.62
CA PHE A 36 -6.56 -2.57 0.52
C PHE A 36 -7.54 -3.68 0.91
N LYS A 37 -8.83 -3.35 0.92
CA LYS A 37 -9.90 -4.31 1.20
C LYS A 37 -9.89 -5.46 0.21
N GLU A 38 -9.79 -5.18 -1.10
CA GLU A 38 -9.68 -6.21 -2.13
C GLU A 38 -8.47 -7.14 -1.89
N ALA A 39 -7.32 -6.58 -1.49
CA ALA A 39 -6.12 -7.37 -1.19
C ALA A 39 -6.32 -8.31 0.01
N PHE A 40 -6.86 -7.79 1.12
CA PHE A 40 -7.06 -8.58 2.33
C PHE A 40 -8.22 -9.58 2.21
N GLU A 41 -9.26 -9.27 1.44
CA GLU A 41 -10.32 -10.25 1.08
C GLU A 41 -9.76 -11.39 0.21
N ALA A 42 -8.70 -11.13 -0.56
CA ALA A 42 -7.96 -12.14 -1.31
C ALA A 42 -6.86 -12.85 -0.48
N ASP A 43 -6.81 -12.65 0.84
CA ASP A 43 -5.78 -13.19 1.76
C ASP A 43 -4.34 -12.83 1.32
N SER A 44 -4.16 -11.62 0.79
CA SER A 44 -2.90 -11.15 0.22
C SER A 44 -2.34 -9.96 1.00
N PRO A 45 -1.07 -10.03 1.46
CA PRO A 45 -0.41 -8.84 2.00
C PRO A 45 -0.14 -7.82 0.89
N ILE A 46 -0.07 -6.56 1.27
CA ILE A 46 0.19 -5.46 0.33
C ILE A 46 1.65 -5.03 0.48
N ALA A 47 2.41 -5.11 -0.61
CA ALA A 47 3.72 -4.47 -0.69
C ALA A 47 3.54 -2.97 -0.85
N PHE A 48 4.01 -2.20 0.12
CA PHE A 48 3.96 -0.74 0.14
C PHE A 48 5.34 -0.17 -0.18
N LEU A 49 5.44 0.54 -1.31
CA LEU A 49 6.61 1.35 -1.67
C LEU A 49 6.48 2.76 -1.10
N ASN A 50 7.35 3.08 -0.16
CA ASN A 50 7.46 4.42 0.41
C ASN A 50 8.77 5.10 -0.03
N LEU A 51 8.76 6.00 -1.02
CA LEU A 51 9.97 6.78 -1.37
C LEU A 51 10.18 8.01 -0.48
N ASP A 52 9.13 8.49 0.18
CA ASP A 52 9.17 9.57 1.16
C ASP A 52 8.14 9.33 2.25
N ARG A 53 8.61 9.16 3.48
CA ARG A 53 7.73 8.83 4.63
C ARG A 53 6.69 9.92 4.96
N GLY A 54 6.76 11.09 4.34
CA GLY A 54 5.93 12.23 4.72
C GLY A 54 6.10 12.56 6.21
N ALA A 55 4.98 12.65 6.91
CA ALA A 55 4.91 12.89 8.35
C ALA A 55 4.83 11.60 9.19
N LEU A 56 4.94 10.41 8.60
CA LEU A 56 4.87 9.15 9.35
C LEU A 56 6.05 8.97 10.30
N PRO A 57 5.82 8.76 11.61
CA PRO A 57 6.87 8.43 12.56
C PRO A 57 7.32 6.98 12.36
N GLY A 58 8.62 6.71 12.55
CA GLY A 58 9.17 5.34 12.57
C GLY A 58 9.32 4.65 11.21
N LEU A 59 8.74 5.20 10.12
CA LEU A 59 8.94 4.67 8.77
C LEU A 59 10.17 5.32 8.11
N GLU A 60 11.01 4.54 7.45
CA GLU A 60 12.13 5.04 6.63
C GLU A 60 11.67 5.36 5.20
N SER A 61 12.27 6.39 4.60
CA SER A 61 12.07 6.70 3.17
C SER A 61 12.88 5.74 2.29
N TRP A 62 12.46 5.58 1.02
CA TRP A 62 13.04 4.62 0.06
C TRP A 62 12.95 3.17 0.52
N HIS A 63 11.83 2.82 1.13
CA HIS A 63 11.65 1.55 1.82
C HIS A 63 10.43 0.80 1.32
N TRP A 64 10.54 -0.53 1.37
CA TRP A 64 9.42 -1.43 1.14
C TRP A 64 9.01 -2.08 2.45
N VAL A 65 7.72 -2.02 2.76
CA VAL A 65 7.13 -2.73 3.92
C VAL A 65 5.92 -3.55 3.48
N SER A 66 5.55 -4.56 4.27
CA SER A 66 4.38 -5.40 3.97
C SER A 66 3.23 -5.01 4.88
N LEU A 67 2.13 -4.51 4.33
CA LEU A 67 0.90 -4.27 5.08
C LEU A 67 0.15 -5.58 5.25
N ILE A 68 -0.27 -5.86 6.48
CA ILE A 68 -0.91 -7.12 6.89
C ILE A 68 -2.30 -6.95 7.50
N ALA A 69 -2.70 -5.70 7.79
CA ALA A 69 -4.03 -5.36 8.25
C ALA A 69 -4.34 -3.90 7.89
N MET A 70 -5.63 -3.56 7.85
CA MET A 70 -6.13 -2.20 7.73
C MET A 70 -7.25 -1.92 8.72
N ASP A 71 -7.44 -0.65 9.01
CA ASP A 71 -8.66 -0.12 9.62
C ASP A 71 -9.11 1.10 8.82
N HIS A 72 -10.41 1.19 8.54
CA HIS A 72 -10.99 2.26 7.72
C HIS A 72 -12.33 2.71 8.32
N GLU A 73 -12.32 3.91 8.91
CA GLU A 73 -13.49 4.55 9.52
C GLU A 73 -13.67 5.96 8.96
N GLY A 74 -14.73 6.17 8.17
CA GLY A 74 -15.04 7.48 7.57
C GLY A 74 -13.94 7.94 6.60
N ASP A 75 -13.17 8.95 7.01
CA ASP A 75 -12.05 9.51 6.25
C ASP A 75 -10.68 9.12 6.83
N SER A 76 -10.63 8.22 7.82
CA SER A 76 -9.39 7.70 8.39
C SER A 76 -9.05 6.34 7.81
N LEU A 77 -7.83 6.18 7.30
CA LEU A 77 -7.28 4.90 6.85
C LEU A 77 -5.94 4.65 7.55
N THR A 78 -5.88 3.58 8.34
CA THR A 78 -4.64 3.11 8.95
C THR A 78 -4.31 1.70 8.48
N ALA A 79 -3.03 1.34 8.54
CA ALA A 79 -2.57 0.01 8.22
C ALA A 79 -1.52 -0.48 9.21
N THR A 80 -1.52 -1.79 9.47
CA THR A 80 -0.41 -2.43 10.20
C THR A 80 0.59 -2.98 9.20
N ALA A 81 1.84 -2.53 9.30
CA ALA A 81 2.96 -3.02 8.51
C ALA A 81 3.83 -3.97 9.34
N ALA A 82 4.22 -5.09 8.75
CA ALA A 82 5.32 -5.92 9.23
C ALA A 82 6.62 -5.47 8.56
N ASP A 83 7.60 -5.05 9.37
CA ASP A 83 8.91 -4.58 8.90
C ASP A 83 10.00 -4.99 9.89
N ASN A 84 11.06 -5.65 9.41
CA ASN A 84 12.20 -6.11 10.21
C ASN A 84 11.82 -6.85 11.52
N GLY A 85 10.75 -7.66 11.48
CA GLY A 85 10.25 -8.41 12.65
C GLY A 85 9.47 -7.57 13.66
N GLN A 86 9.14 -6.33 13.33
CA GLN A 86 8.32 -5.42 14.12
C GLN A 86 7.00 -5.13 13.42
N LEU A 87 6.00 -4.75 14.21
CA LEU A 87 4.73 -4.24 13.70
C LEU A 87 4.69 -2.72 13.87
N LEU A 88 4.40 -2.03 12.78
CA LEU A 88 4.27 -0.58 12.71
C LEU A 88 2.84 -0.23 12.35
N MET A 89 2.24 0.70 13.08
CA MET A 89 0.94 1.26 12.72
C MET A 89 1.17 2.53 11.91
N LEU A 90 0.62 2.56 10.69
CA LEU A 90 0.81 3.64 9.73
C LEU A 90 -0.51 4.34 9.48
N ASP A 91 -0.52 5.66 9.58
CA ASP A 91 -1.63 6.50 9.11
C ASP A 91 -1.47 6.75 7.61
N ILE A 92 -2.18 5.96 6.80
CA ILE A 92 -2.06 6.00 5.35
C ILE A 92 -2.66 7.29 4.78
N GLY A 93 -3.72 7.81 5.41
CA GLY A 93 -4.28 9.11 5.05
C GLY A 93 -3.24 10.21 5.21
N LEU A 94 -2.58 10.28 6.37
CA LEU A 94 -1.50 11.22 6.62
C LEU A 94 -0.36 11.07 5.62
N TRP A 95 0.03 9.83 5.26
CA TRP A 95 1.07 9.61 4.27
C TRP A 95 0.68 10.11 2.87
N LEU A 96 -0.54 9.81 2.42
CA LEU A 96 -1.06 10.29 1.13
C LEU A 96 -1.07 11.82 1.03
N GLU A 97 -1.39 12.51 2.14
CA GLU A 97 -1.36 13.97 2.22
C GLU A 97 0.06 14.54 2.23
N THR A 98 0.96 13.91 3.00
CA THR A 98 2.24 14.55 3.36
C THR A 98 3.46 14.06 2.60
N THR A 99 3.37 12.94 1.88
CA THR A 99 4.46 12.44 1.06
C THR A 99 4.85 13.45 -0.02
N ARG A 100 6.16 13.63 -0.23
CA ARG A 100 6.71 14.55 -1.25
C ARG A 100 7.25 13.84 -2.47
N ARG A 101 7.26 12.51 -2.47
CA ARG A 101 7.74 11.67 -3.57
C ARG A 101 6.65 10.67 -3.94
N SER A 102 6.84 10.00 -5.07
CA SER A 102 5.94 8.91 -5.45
C SER A 102 6.07 7.72 -4.50
N GLY A 103 5.12 6.80 -4.62
CA GLY A 103 5.11 5.52 -3.95
C GLY A 103 4.03 4.66 -4.57
N GLY A 104 3.56 3.68 -3.84
CA GLY A 104 2.41 2.90 -4.29
C GLY A 104 2.26 1.60 -3.55
N PHE A 105 1.20 0.90 -3.92
CA PHE A 105 0.79 -0.33 -3.29
C PHE A 105 0.66 -1.43 -4.35
N VAL A 106 1.10 -2.63 -4.01
CA VAL A 106 1.03 -3.78 -4.90
C VAL A 106 0.56 -4.99 -4.10
N TYR A 107 -0.37 -5.76 -4.66
CA TYR A 107 -0.70 -7.10 -4.13
C TYR A 107 -0.87 -8.09 -5.28
N LEU A 108 -0.85 -9.38 -4.94
CA LEU A 108 -1.18 -10.45 -5.87
C LEU A 108 -2.57 -11.00 -5.50
N GLY A 109 -3.51 -10.94 -6.43
CA GLY A 109 -4.86 -11.47 -6.24
C GLY A 109 -5.42 -11.99 -7.56
N GLU A 110 -6.48 -12.78 -7.51
CA GLU A 110 -7.12 -13.34 -8.71
C GLU A 110 -7.80 -12.27 -9.61
#